data_AF-X1ENB2-F1
#
_entry.id   AF-X1ENB2-F1
#
_cell.length_a   1.000
_cell.length_b   1.000
_cell.length_c   1.000
_cell.angle_alpha   90.00
_cell.angle_beta   90.00
_cell.angle_gamma   90.00
#
_symmetry.space_group_name_H-M   'P 1'
#
loop_
_entity.id
_entity.type
_entity.pdbx_description
1 polymer ?
#
loop_
_entity_poly.entity_id
_entity_poly.type
_entity_poly.pdbx_seq_one_letter_code
_entity_poly.pdbx_strand_id
1 'polypeptide(L)'
;AKIKYSGINSIAIHEDTLESLTLSGKILYFSDKELNKLNFFLKSIDPFKKFQLSPGEAYIIFNDKNDYLRIKENLQRQLGEDLVRDLGFLPYVGLKVKGSEEKLADLGLGFSEEDIELMRNLGFQVILRLKNFPQINKEDIDFKFKETDKAGNISGIIFEGETVLGYPLKENLIFTAELLKTKRYPFGIIEFAGQKGIETIAQSASELAVRVHSITKEEMEIIPKQKAIDRWIRAAKERKVRIFYIKPYMKSNSDLIEENLSYLKTIKENLNASGFNTGKASLLSATYQEPKIFTLLLILGVISGG
;
A
#
# COMPACT_ATOMS: atom_id res chain seq x y z
N ALA A 1 -7.16 -20.95 4.75
CA ALA A 1 -7.76 -21.49 5.99
C ALA A 1 -6.86 -21.32 7.23
N LYS A 2 -5.65 -21.91 7.28
CA LYS A 2 -4.77 -21.89 8.48
C LYS A 2 -4.49 -20.48 9.05
N ILE A 3 -4.10 -19.52 8.20
CA ILE A 3 -3.77 -18.14 8.59
C ILE A 3 -4.94 -17.43 9.32
N LYS A 4 -6.17 -17.68 8.88
CA LYS A 4 -7.37 -17.09 9.49
C LYS A 4 -7.60 -17.65 10.90
N TYR A 5 -7.43 -18.96 11.09
CA TYR A 5 -7.52 -19.59 12.41
C TYR A 5 -6.45 -19.07 13.38
N SER A 6 -5.25 -18.78 12.87
CA SER A 6 -4.14 -18.19 13.64
C SER A 6 -4.38 -16.74 14.08
N GLY A 7 -5.43 -16.06 13.59
CA GLY A 7 -5.86 -14.76 14.13
C GLY A 7 -5.84 -13.59 13.16
N ILE A 8 -5.44 -13.80 11.90
CA ILE A 8 -5.56 -12.79 10.85
C ILE A 8 -7.00 -12.72 10.37
N ASN A 9 -7.60 -11.54 10.43
CA ASN A 9 -9.00 -11.32 10.02
C ASN A 9 -9.13 -10.42 8.78
N SER A 10 -8.08 -9.68 8.44
CA SER A 10 -8.04 -8.75 7.31
C SER A 10 -6.75 -8.94 6.53
N ILE A 11 -6.82 -8.70 5.22
CA ILE A 11 -5.66 -8.62 4.33
C ILE A 11 -5.56 -7.19 3.81
N ALA A 12 -4.36 -6.62 3.90
CA ALA A 12 -4.08 -5.32 3.29
C ALA A 12 -3.70 -5.55 1.82
N ILE A 13 -4.46 -4.95 0.92
CA ILE A 13 -4.26 -5.05 -0.53
C ILE A 13 -3.65 -3.73 -0.99
N HIS A 14 -2.48 -3.85 -1.62
CA HIS A 14 -1.75 -2.75 -2.21
C HIS A 14 -2.25 -2.48 -3.63
N GLU A 15 -2.04 -1.26 -4.11
CA GLU A 15 -2.15 -1.02 -5.54
C GLU A 15 -1.07 -1.81 -6.28
N ASP A 16 -1.42 -2.30 -7.46
CA ASP A 16 -0.48 -2.99 -8.33
C ASP A 16 0.65 -2.04 -8.76
N THR A 17 1.85 -2.61 -8.92
CA THR A 17 2.98 -1.94 -9.54
C THR A 17 3.38 -2.69 -10.80
N LEU A 18 4.21 -2.08 -11.66
CA LEU A 18 4.76 -2.80 -12.81
C LEU A 18 5.51 -4.06 -12.38
N GLU A 19 6.18 -4.02 -11.23
CA GLU A 19 6.87 -5.17 -10.65
C GLU A 19 5.89 -6.27 -10.23
N SER A 20 4.84 -5.95 -9.45
CA SER A 20 3.87 -6.97 -8.99
C SER A 20 3.15 -7.64 -10.16
N LEU A 21 2.78 -6.87 -11.18
CA LEU A 21 2.12 -7.36 -12.38
C LEU A 21 3.05 -8.21 -13.25
N THR A 22 4.33 -7.88 -13.32
CA THR A 22 5.33 -8.69 -14.04
C THR A 22 5.59 -10.01 -13.31
N LEU A 23 5.75 -9.96 -11.98
CA LEU A 23 5.97 -11.16 -11.16
C LEU A 23 4.77 -12.12 -11.17
N SER A 24 3.55 -11.60 -11.30
CA SER A 24 2.33 -12.41 -11.46
C SER A 24 2.06 -12.86 -12.88
N GLY A 25 2.86 -12.43 -13.86
CA GLY A 25 2.70 -12.78 -15.28
C GLY A 25 1.52 -12.12 -15.99
N LYS A 26 0.91 -11.09 -15.38
CA LYS A 26 -0.20 -10.32 -15.96
C LYS A 26 0.26 -9.41 -17.10
N ILE A 27 1.47 -8.89 -16.99
CA ILE A 27 2.12 -8.06 -18.01
C ILE A 27 3.51 -8.58 -18.34
N LEU A 28 3.97 -8.23 -19.54
CA LEU A 28 5.39 -8.21 -19.88
C LEU A 28 5.84 -6.75 -19.87
N TYR A 29 6.72 -6.41 -18.93
CA TYR A 29 7.32 -5.08 -18.81
C TYR A 29 8.76 -5.11 -19.29
N PHE A 30 9.13 -4.18 -20.16
CA PHE A 30 10.51 -3.90 -20.50
C PHE A 30 10.84 -2.44 -20.19
N SER A 31 11.78 -2.24 -19.27
CA SER A 31 12.39 -0.94 -19.05
C SER A 31 13.28 -0.51 -20.22
N ASP A 32 13.58 0.79 -20.30
CA ASP A 32 14.54 1.32 -21.28
C ASP A 32 15.91 0.61 -21.19
N LYS A 33 16.36 0.28 -19.97
CA LYS A 33 17.63 -0.45 -19.77
C LYS A 33 17.58 -1.87 -20.34
N GLU A 34 16.49 -2.60 -20.10
CA GLU A 34 16.33 -3.97 -20.59
C GLU A 34 16.19 -4.00 -22.11
N LEU A 35 15.47 -3.03 -22.68
CA LEU A 35 15.36 -2.88 -24.13
C LEU A 35 16.69 -2.51 -24.78
N ASN A 36 17.48 -1.65 -24.16
CA ASN A 36 18.81 -1.32 -24.65
C ASN A 36 19.74 -2.54 -24.63
N LYS A 37 19.69 -3.37 -23.58
CA LYS A 37 20.41 -4.66 -23.52
C LYS A 37 19.93 -5.62 -24.61
N LEU A 38 18.62 -5.76 -24.78
CA LEU A 38 18.03 -6.61 -25.82
C LEU A 38 18.44 -6.15 -27.22
N ASN A 39 18.35 -4.85 -27.50
CA ASN A 39 18.75 -4.27 -28.78
C ASN A 39 20.24 -4.46 -29.05
N PHE A 40 21.09 -4.31 -28.03
CA PHE A 40 22.52 -4.59 -28.14
C PHE A 40 22.79 -6.06 -28.50
N PHE A 41 22.10 -6.99 -27.84
CA PHE A 41 22.18 -8.42 -28.13
C PHE A 41 21.64 -8.78 -29.53
N LEU A 42 20.50 -8.23 -29.94
CA LEU A 42 19.94 -8.50 -31.26
C LEU A 42 20.86 -8.00 -32.39
N LYS A 43 21.52 -6.85 -32.21
CA LYS A 43 22.53 -6.35 -33.15
C LYS A 43 23.73 -7.28 -33.31
N SER A 44 24.05 -8.11 -32.33
CA SER A 44 25.16 -9.08 -32.45
C SER A 44 24.75 -10.35 -33.22
N ILE A 45 23.45 -10.61 -33.38
CA ILE A 45 22.92 -11.85 -34.00
C ILE A 45 22.31 -11.58 -35.38
N ASP A 46 21.66 -10.44 -35.59
CA ASP A 46 21.04 -10.05 -36.86
C ASP A 46 21.38 -8.59 -37.21
N PRO A 47 22.38 -8.33 -38.07
CA PRO A 47 22.77 -6.97 -38.45
C PRO A 47 21.73 -6.24 -39.32
N PHE A 48 20.69 -6.94 -39.80
CA PHE A 48 19.70 -6.39 -40.73
C PHE A 48 18.38 -5.98 -40.04
N LYS A 49 18.11 -6.42 -38.80
CA LYS A 49 16.92 -6.01 -38.03
C LYS A 49 17.22 -4.85 -37.08
N LYS A 50 16.97 -3.63 -37.56
CA LYS A 50 16.89 -2.44 -36.70
C LYS A 50 15.49 -2.31 -36.11
N PHE A 51 15.26 -2.82 -34.89
CA PHE A 51 14.18 -2.29 -34.07
C PHE A 51 14.69 -0.97 -33.47
N GLN A 52 14.31 0.17 -34.07
CA GLN A 52 14.65 1.49 -33.56
C GLN A 52 13.68 1.86 -32.45
N LEU A 53 14.03 1.47 -31.22
CA LEU A 53 13.34 1.93 -30.02
C LEU A 53 13.79 3.35 -29.70
N SER A 54 12.86 4.20 -29.28
CA SER A 54 13.22 5.55 -28.84
C SER A 54 13.80 5.46 -27.42
N PRO A 55 14.99 6.02 -27.16
CA PRO A 55 15.60 5.99 -25.84
C PRO A 55 14.70 6.64 -24.78
N GLY A 56 14.70 6.08 -23.57
CA GLY A 56 13.93 6.60 -22.43
C GLY A 56 12.46 6.22 -22.43
N GLU A 57 12.07 5.21 -23.21
CA GLU A 57 10.72 4.64 -23.24
C GLU A 57 10.73 3.22 -22.68
N ALA A 58 9.74 2.92 -21.84
CA ALA A 58 9.41 1.59 -21.38
C ALA A 58 8.18 1.06 -22.12
N TYR A 59 8.10 -0.25 -22.23
CA TYR A 59 7.08 -0.94 -23.02
C TYR A 59 6.37 -1.94 -22.13
N ILE A 60 5.04 -1.93 -22.17
CA ILE A 60 4.20 -2.82 -21.37
C ILE A 60 3.28 -3.55 -22.33
N ILE A 61 3.31 -4.88 -22.31
CA ILE A 61 2.41 -5.73 -23.08
C ILE A 61 1.45 -6.43 -22.12
N PHE A 62 0.17 -6.47 -22.47
CA PHE A 62 -0.90 -6.98 -21.63
C PHE A 62 -1.46 -8.28 -22.19
N ASN A 63 -1.76 -9.21 -21.29
CA ASN A 63 -2.49 -10.43 -21.62
C ASN A 63 -4.02 -10.24 -21.53
N ASP A 64 -4.46 -9.29 -20.71
CA ASP A 64 -5.87 -9.00 -20.44
C ASP A 64 -6.24 -7.55 -20.76
N LYS A 65 -7.45 -7.35 -21.30
CA LYS A 65 -7.94 -6.04 -21.73
C LYS A 65 -8.35 -5.15 -20.55
N ASN A 66 -8.87 -5.72 -19.46
CA ASN A 66 -9.28 -4.94 -18.29
C ASN A 66 -8.04 -4.41 -17.56
N ASP A 67 -7.00 -5.24 -17.42
CA ASP A 67 -5.70 -4.79 -16.90
C ASP A 67 -5.12 -3.67 -17.76
N TYR A 68 -5.13 -3.81 -19.09
CA TYR A 68 -4.72 -2.72 -19.99
C TYR A 68 -5.48 -1.41 -19.73
N LEU A 69 -6.82 -1.45 -19.64
CA LEU A 69 -7.63 -0.25 -19.43
C LEU A 69 -7.35 0.42 -18.08
N ARG A 70 -7.34 -0.38 -17.00
CA ARG A 70 -7.06 0.09 -15.63
C ARG A 70 -5.68 0.71 -15.51
N ILE A 71 -4.67 0.02 -16.04
CA ILE A 71 -3.26 0.43 -15.95
C ILE A 71 -3.01 1.65 -16.83
N LYS A 72 -3.58 1.69 -18.04
CA LYS A 72 -3.50 2.87 -18.93
C LYS A 72 -4.07 4.11 -18.24
N GLU A 73 -5.29 4.02 -17.68
CA GLU A 73 -5.92 5.16 -17.03
C GLU A 73 -5.10 5.66 -15.83
N ASN A 74 -4.62 4.75 -14.97
CA ASN A 74 -3.78 5.11 -13.83
C ASN A 74 -2.45 5.75 -14.25
N LEU A 75 -1.79 5.21 -15.29
CA LEU A 75 -0.55 5.79 -15.83
C LEU A 75 -0.79 7.17 -16.44
N GLN A 76 -1.86 7.34 -17.22
CA GLN A 76 -2.20 8.61 -17.86
C GLN A 76 -2.50 9.71 -16.84
N ARG A 77 -3.19 9.39 -15.74
CA ARG A 77 -3.44 10.34 -14.65
C ARG A 77 -2.15 10.77 -13.94
N GLN A 78 -1.25 9.82 -13.68
CA GLN A 78 -0.03 10.09 -12.90
C GLN A 78 1.12 10.70 -13.73
N LEU A 79 1.16 10.41 -15.04
CA LEU A 79 2.24 10.84 -15.92
C LEU A 79 1.80 11.89 -16.95
N GLY A 80 0.51 11.96 -17.27
CA GLY A 80 -0.03 12.72 -18.39
C GLY A 80 -0.20 11.86 -19.65
N GLU A 81 -1.24 12.13 -20.42
CA GLU A 81 -1.59 11.38 -21.64
C GLU A 81 -0.47 11.39 -22.69
N ASP A 82 0.32 12.46 -22.75
CA ASP A 82 1.41 12.57 -23.72
C ASP A 82 2.54 11.57 -23.50
N LEU A 83 2.71 11.12 -22.26
CA LEU A 83 3.76 10.18 -21.87
C LEU A 83 3.31 8.72 -21.94
N VAL A 84 2.04 8.45 -22.25
CA VAL A 84 1.45 7.10 -22.28
C VAL A 84 0.68 6.91 -23.58
N ARG A 85 1.26 6.16 -24.52
CA ARG A 85 0.70 5.95 -25.86
C ARG A 85 0.46 4.48 -26.15
N ASP A 86 -0.54 4.19 -26.96
CA ASP A 86 -0.78 2.82 -27.42
C ASP A 86 0.32 2.35 -28.37
N LEU A 87 0.69 1.07 -28.27
CA LEU A 87 1.58 0.41 -29.22
C LEU A 87 0.78 -0.03 -30.46
N GLY A 88 0.91 0.70 -31.56
CA GLY A 88 0.11 0.49 -32.78
C GLY A 88 0.54 -0.65 -33.71
N PHE A 89 1.44 -1.56 -33.30
CA PHE A 89 2.09 -2.51 -34.24
C PHE A 89 2.20 -3.97 -33.76
N LEU A 90 1.46 -4.39 -32.73
CA LEU A 90 1.52 -5.77 -32.22
C LEU A 90 0.14 -6.44 -32.24
N PRO A 91 0.05 -7.79 -32.34
CA PRO A 91 -1.21 -8.50 -32.16
C PRO A 91 -1.76 -8.43 -30.72
N TYR A 92 -0.94 -7.94 -29.78
CA TYR A 92 -1.27 -7.76 -28.37
C TYR A 92 -1.50 -6.29 -28.05
N VAL A 93 -2.36 -6.03 -27.06
CA VAL A 93 -2.57 -4.68 -26.55
C VAL A 93 -1.34 -4.28 -25.73
N GLY A 94 -0.81 -3.08 -25.97
CA GLY A 94 0.42 -2.63 -25.34
C GLY A 94 0.49 -1.12 -25.19
N LEU A 95 1.31 -0.68 -24.23
CA LEU A 95 1.59 0.72 -23.94
C LEU A 95 3.07 1.02 -24.11
N LYS A 96 3.33 2.21 -24.62
CA LYS A 96 4.60 2.89 -24.64
C LYS A 96 4.57 4.00 -23.61
N VAL A 97 5.46 3.93 -22.63
CA VAL A 97 5.47 4.82 -21.47
C VAL A 97 6.80 5.52 -21.35
N LYS A 98 6.79 6.85 -21.31
CA LYS A 98 8.00 7.64 -21.12
C LYS A 98 8.17 8.00 -19.65
N GLY A 99 9.29 7.59 -19.05
CA GLY A 99 9.60 7.84 -17.64
C GLY A 99 10.87 7.14 -17.19
N SER A 100 11.47 7.61 -16.10
CA SER A 100 12.58 6.87 -15.49
C SER A 100 12.07 5.61 -14.81
N GLU A 101 12.88 4.56 -14.80
CA GLU A 101 12.56 3.28 -14.18
C GLU A 101 12.17 3.44 -12.70
N GLU A 102 12.90 4.27 -11.96
CA GLU A 102 12.61 4.60 -10.55
C GLU A 102 11.21 5.23 -10.40
N LYS A 103 10.87 6.22 -11.25
CA LYS A 103 9.57 6.86 -11.20
C LYS A 103 8.45 5.89 -11.54
N LEU A 104 8.64 5.03 -12.54
CA LEU A 104 7.64 4.05 -12.97
C LEU A 104 7.43 2.94 -11.94
N ALA A 105 8.47 2.54 -11.22
CA ALA A 105 8.40 1.51 -10.18
C ALA A 105 7.55 1.94 -8.97
N ASP A 106 7.52 3.24 -8.65
CA ASP A 106 6.79 3.76 -7.49
C ASP A 106 5.28 3.92 -7.74
N LEU A 107 4.84 4.01 -9.00
CA LEU A 107 3.44 4.28 -9.36
C LEU A 107 2.48 3.19 -8.85
N GLY A 108 1.30 3.62 -8.38
CA GLY A 108 0.17 2.74 -8.06
C GLY A 108 -0.76 2.61 -9.26
N LEU A 109 -1.03 1.38 -9.70
CA LEU A 109 -1.79 1.07 -10.91
C LEU A 109 -3.20 0.55 -10.60
N GLY A 110 -3.78 1.03 -9.51
CA GLY A 110 -5.08 0.59 -9.01
C GLY A 110 -5.04 -0.80 -8.38
N PHE A 111 -6.19 -1.30 -7.94
CA PHE A 111 -6.29 -2.59 -7.24
C PHE A 111 -6.71 -3.72 -8.19
N SER A 112 -6.15 -4.91 -8.00
CA SER A 112 -6.63 -6.10 -8.71
C SER A 112 -7.98 -6.55 -8.14
N GLU A 113 -9.03 -6.49 -8.96
CA GLU A 113 -10.37 -6.97 -8.59
C GLU A 113 -10.34 -8.47 -8.26
N GLU A 114 -9.57 -9.25 -9.01
CA GLU A 114 -9.35 -10.69 -8.78
C GLU A 114 -8.77 -10.97 -7.38
N ASP A 115 -7.74 -10.25 -6.96
CA ASP A 115 -7.13 -10.44 -5.64
C ASP A 115 -8.08 -10.05 -4.50
N ILE A 116 -8.85 -8.96 -4.70
CA ILE A 116 -9.88 -8.52 -3.75
C ILE A 116 -10.95 -9.62 -3.59
N GLU A 117 -11.45 -10.15 -4.70
CA GLU A 117 -12.46 -11.21 -4.71
C GLU A 117 -11.93 -12.50 -4.09
N LEU A 118 -10.70 -12.90 -4.41
CA LEU A 118 -10.04 -14.06 -3.83
C LEU A 118 -9.97 -13.94 -2.30
N MET A 119 -9.50 -12.80 -1.78
CA MET A 119 -9.39 -12.58 -0.34
C MET A 119 -10.75 -12.63 0.36
N ARG A 120 -11.80 -12.09 -0.28
CA ARG A 120 -13.17 -12.16 0.22
C ARG A 120 -13.75 -13.56 0.23
N ASN A 121 -13.53 -14.33 -0.84
CA ASN A 121 -13.98 -15.71 -0.94
C ASN A 121 -13.32 -16.60 0.11
N LEU A 122 -12.10 -16.25 0.54
CA LEU A 122 -11.42 -16.85 1.68
C LEU A 122 -11.92 -16.33 3.05
N GLY A 123 -12.87 -15.40 3.03
CA GLY A 123 -13.54 -14.81 4.18
C GLY A 123 -12.70 -13.76 4.92
N PHE A 124 -11.68 -13.18 4.30
CA PHE A 124 -10.95 -12.06 4.88
C PHE A 124 -11.70 -10.76 4.64
N GLN A 125 -11.53 -9.82 5.57
CA GLN A 125 -11.86 -8.43 5.31
C GLN A 125 -10.73 -7.79 4.49
N VAL A 126 -11.08 -6.76 3.72
CA VAL A 126 -10.13 -6.08 2.84
C VAL A 126 -9.83 -4.70 3.38
N ILE A 127 -8.54 -4.41 3.57
CA ILE A 127 -8.04 -3.06 3.84
C ILE A 127 -7.28 -2.61 2.59
N LEU A 128 -7.67 -1.49 1.98
CA LEU A 128 -6.95 -0.99 0.80
C LEU A 128 -5.80 -0.07 1.19
N ARG A 129 -4.71 -0.15 0.46
CA ARG A 129 -3.55 0.72 0.63
C ARG A 129 -3.39 1.66 -0.55
N LEU A 130 -3.98 2.84 -0.41
CA LEU A 130 -3.95 3.86 -1.45
C LEU A 130 -2.60 4.58 -1.43
N LYS A 131 -1.98 4.69 -2.60
CA LYS A 131 -0.75 5.46 -2.83
C LYS A 131 -1.09 6.91 -3.17
N ASN A 132 -0.20 7.81 -2.76
CA ASN A 132 -0.20 9.20 -3.21
C ASN A 132 0.80 9.38 -4.36
N PHE A 133 0.66 10.46 -5.14
CA PHE A 133 1.66 10.86 -6.12
C PHE A 133 1.83 12.39 -6.17
N PRO A 134 3.00 12.93 -6.56
CA PRO A 134 3.34 14.35 -6.32
C PRO A 134 2.42 15.40 -6.94
N GLN A 135 1.81 15.10 -8.08
CA GLN A 135 1.02 16.05 -8.90
C GLN A 135 -0.50 15.87 -8.70
N ILE A 136 -0.91 15.18 -7.63
CA ILE A 136 -2.30 14.79 -7.44
C ILE A 136 -3.24 15.99 -7.31
N ASN A 137 -4.40 15.94 -7.98
CA ASN A 137 -5.49 16.91 -7.89
C ASN A 137 -6.77 16.26 -7.33
N LYS A 138 -7.86 17.03 -7.22
CA LYS A 138 -9.13 16.52 -6.68
C LYS A 138 -9.78 15.48 -7.59
N GLU A 139 -9.68 15.63 -8.89
CA GLU A 139 -10.20 14.67 -9.87
C GLU A 139 -9.53 13.30 -9.74
N ASP A 140 -8.22 13.29 -9.48
CA ASP A 140 -7.44 12.07 -9.26
C ASP A 140 -7.75 11.43 -7.90
N ILE A 141 -7.98 12.23 -6.86
CA ILE A 141 -8.43 11.74 -5.56
C ILE A 141 -9.81 11.09 -5.72
N ASP A 142 -10.77 11.76 -6.38
CA ASP A 142 -12.10 11.22 -6.65
C ASP A 142 -12.02 9.92 -7.46
N PHE A 143 -11.11 9.85 -8.44
CA PHE A 143 -10.82 8.63 -9.18
C PHE A 143 -10.34 7.48 -8.27
N LYS A 144 -9.36 7.72 -7.38
CA LYS A 144 -8.89 6.69 -6.42
C LYS A 144 -10.02 6.21 -5.49
N PHE A 145 -10.93 7.08 -5.09
CA PHE A 145 -12.10 6.69 -4.30
C PHE A 145 -13.16 5.93 -5.12
N LYS A 146 -13.32 6.22 -6.42
CA LYS A 146 -14.15 5.41 -7.31
C LYS A 146 -13.58 4.01 -7.50
N GLU A 147 -12.26 3.87 -7.63
CA GLU A 147 -11.60 2.55 -7.62
C GLU A 147 -11.83 1.81 -6.30
N THR A 148 -11.76 2.55 -5.18
CA THR A 148 -12.09 2.00 -3.85
C THR A 148 -13.56 1.54 -3.76
N ASP A 149 -14.50 2.25 -4.38
CA ASP A 149 -15.91 1.84 -4.40
C ASP A 149 -16.11 0.54 -5.17
N LYS A 150 -15.42 0.39 -6.32
CA LYS A 150 -15.44 -0.86 -7.13
C LYS A 150 -14.91 -2.04 -6.32
N ALA A 151 -13.95 -1.79 -5.44
CA ALA A 151 -13.46 -2.81 -4.55
C ALA A 151 -14.56 -3.34 -3.64
N GLY A 152 -15.72 -2.68 -3.42
CA GLY A 152 -16.85 -3.16 -2.64
C GLY A 152 -16.75 -2.85 -1.13
N ASN A 153 -17.32 -3.69 -0.27
CA ASN A 153 -17.25 -3.49 1.17
C ASN A 153 -15.82 -3.73 1.73
N ILE A 154 -15.14 -2.66 2.12
CA ILE A 154 -13.81 -2.69 2.74
C ILE A 154 -13.91 -2.43 4.26
N SER A 155 -12.95 -2.95 5.03
CA SER A 155 -12.86 -2.68 6.47
C SER A 155 -12.13 -1.37 6.79
N GLY A 156 -11.38 -0.82 5.85
CA GLY A 156 -10.77 0.50 5.96
C GLY A 156 -9.68 0.75 4.91
N ILE A 157 -9.05 1.92 5.02
CA ILE A 157 -7.95 2.38 4.18
C ILE A 157 -6.70 2.59 5.05
N ILE A 158 -5.52 2.22 4.55
CA ILE A 158 -4.24 2.62 5.15
C ILE A 158 -3.35 3.18 4.06
N PHE A 159 -3.13 4.49 4.04
CA PHE A 159 -2.29 5.14 3.03
C PHE A 159 -0.89 4.52 2.95
N GLU A 160 -0.37 4.38 1.75
CA GLU A 160 0.94 3.80 1.46
C GLU A 160 2.02 4.86 1.26
N GLY A 161 3.26 4.52 1.58
CA GLY A 161 4.42 5.40 1.41
C GLY A 161 4.55 6.49 2.48
N GLU A 162 5.38 7.49 2.20
CA GLU A 162 5.72 8.57 3.14
C GLU A 162 4.66 9.68 3.24
N THR A 163 3.71 9.72 2.31
CA THR A 163 2.71 10.79 2.21
C THR A 163 1.32 10.19 2.09
N VAL A 164 0.32 10.85 2.68
CA VAL A 164 -1.09 10.44 2.50
C VAL A 164 -1.66 10.94 1.18
N LEU A 165 -2.73 10.33 0.71
CA LEU A 165 -3.44 10.73 -0.50
C LEU A 165 -3.89 12.20 -0.41
N GLY A 166 -3.43 13.02 -1.36
CA GLY A 166 -3.72 14.44 -1.45
C GLY A 166 -2.61 15.37 -0.94
N TYR A 167 -1.55 14.84 -0.32
CA TYR A 167 -0.35 15.64 -0.02
C TYR A 167 0.35 16.07 -1.34
N PRO A 168 0.93 17.29 -1.45
CA PRO A 168 1.19 18.27 -0.39
C PRO A 168 0.11 19.32 -0.15
N LEU A 169 -0.88 19.42 -1.04
CA LEU A 169 -1.84 20.53 -0.99
C LEU A 169 -2.86 20.33 0.14
N LYS A 170 -2.97 21.31 1.04
CA LYS A 170 -3.89 21.23 2.18
C LYS A 170 -5.36 21.05 1.75
N GLU A 171 -5.78 21.71 0.68
CA GLU A 171 -7.12 21.58 0.11
C GLU A 171 -7.42 20.15 -0.39
N ASN A 172 -6.42 19.46 -0.93
CA ASN A 172 -6.54 18.07 -1.36
C ASN A 172 -6.61 17.12 -0.15
N LEU A 173 -5.84 17.38 0.91
CA LEU A 173 -5.95 16.63 2.18
C LEU A 173 -7.34 16.76 2.81
N ILE A 174 -7.90 17.99 2.81
CA ILE A 174 -9.26 18.24 3.30
C ILE A 174 -10.28 17.49 2.42
N PHE A 175 -10.11 17.54 1.10
CA PHE A 175 -10.99 16.82 0.17
C PHE A 175 -10.94 15.30 0.37
N THR A 176 -9.74 14.72 0.57
CA THR A 176 -9.59 13.30 0.96
C THR A 176 -10.38 13.00 2.25
N ALA A 177 -10.28 13.86 3.27
CA ALA A 177 -11.01 13.69 4.53
C ALA A 177 -12.55 13.79 4.35
N GLU A 178 -13.03 14.67 3.48
CA GLU A 178 -14.45 14.79 3.12
C GLU A 178 -14.97 13.52 2.43
N LEU A 179 -14.19 12.94 1.52
CA LEU A 179 -14.54 11.68 0.86
C LEU A 179 -14.56 10.50 1.84
N LEU A 180 -13.58 10.41 2.75
CA LEU A 180 -13.60 9.42 3.84
C LEU A 180 -14.89 9.50 4.66
N LYS A 181 -15.29 10.72 5.07
CA LYS A 181 -16.53 10.96 5.82
C LYS A 181 -17.78 10.59 5.05
N THR A 182 -17.90 11.09 3.82
CA THR A 182 -19.08 10.89 2.98
C THR A 182 -19.29 9.41 2.67
N LYS A 183 -18.21 8.68 2.39
CA LYS A 183 -18.23 7.25 2.09
C LYS A 183 -18.15 6.37 3.34
N ARG A 184 -17.94 6.97 4.52
CA ARG A 184 -17.78 6.31 5.83
C ARG A 184 -16.67 5.26 5.83
N TYR A 185 -15.56 5.56 5.17
CA TYR A 185 -14.40 4.67 5.16
C TYR A 185 -13.50 4.94 6.37
N PRO A 186 -13.34 3.96 7.28
CA PRO A 186 -12.32 4.06 8.34
C PRO A 186 -10.94 4.17 7.72
N PHE A 187 -10.04 4.94 8.34
CA PHE A 187 -8.66 5.03 7.89
C PHE A 187 -7.66 4.82 9.02
N GLY A 188 -6.53 4.22 8.67
CA GLY A 188 -5.47 3.88 9.60
C GLY A 188 -4.43 4.99 9.77
N ILE A 189 -4.11 5.33 11.02
CA ILE A 189 -2.98 6.17 11.39
C ILE A 189 -1.88 5.26 11.93
N ILE A 190 -0.79 5.11 11.18
CA ILE A 190 0.35 4.26 11.58
C ILE A 190 1.19 5.00 12.61
N GLU A 191 1.29 4.41 13.80
CA GLU A 191 2.09 4.98 14.88
C GLU A 191 3.57 5.07 14.49
N PHE A 192 4.19 6.21 14.79
CA PHE A 192 5.62 6.49 14.55
C PHE A 192 6.04 6.55 13.08
N ALA A 193 5.10 6.46 12.12
CA ALA A 193 5.43 6.52 10.70
C ALA A 193 5.73 7.94 10.21
N GLY A 194 5.21 8.98 10.88
CA GLY A 194 5.40 10.38 10.48
C GLY A 194 4.89 10.67 9.05
N GLN A 195 3.84 9.97 8.60
CA GLN A 195 3.34 10.06 7.24
C GLN A 195 2.81 11.47 6.94
N LYS A 196 3.46 12.18 6.02
CA LYS A 196 3.19 13.60 5.77
C LYS A 196 1.74 13.82 5.36
N GLY A 197 1.07 14.74 6.04
CA GLY A 197 -0.32 15.14 5.78
C GLY A 197 -1.37 14.37 6.58
N ILE A 198 -1.01 13.29 7.28
CA ILE A 198 -1.95 12.47 8.04
C ILE A 198 -2.66 13.27 9.13
N GLU A 199 -1.99 14.25 9.76
CA GLU A 199 -2.58 15.06 10.84
C GLU A 199 -3.76 15.90 10.34
N THR A 200 -3.67 16.43 9.12
CA THR A 200 -4.75 17.22 8.52
C THR A 200 -5.98 16.36 8.26
N ILE A 201 -5.79 15.14 7.75
CA ILE A 201 -6.88 14.17 7.54
C ILE A 201 -7.46 13.73 8.90
N ALA A 202 -6.59 13.40 9.85
CA ALA A 202 -6.97 12.93 11.19
C ALA A 202 -7.80 13.96 11.97
N GLN A 203 -7.47 15.24 11.86
CA GLN A 203 -8.25 16.32 12.47
C GLN A 203 -9.61 16.52 11.77
N SER A 204 -9.68 16.31 10.45
CA SER A 204 -10.87 16.59 9.64
C SER A 204 -11.89 15.44 9.59
N ALA A 205 -11.46 14.20 9.89
CA ALA A 205 -12.27 12.97 9.87
C ALA A 205 -11.98 12.08 11.10
N SER A 206 -11.76 12.70 12.26
CA SER A 206 -11.30 12.03 13.49
C SER A 206 -12.14 10.83 13.94
N GLU A 207 -13.43 10.84 13.65
CA GLU A 207 -14.41 9.80 13.98
C GLU A 207 -14.21 8.51 13.18
N LEU A 208 -13.48 8.58 12.06
CA LEU A 208 -13.13 7.45 11.21
C LEU A 208 -11.69 6.97 11.43
N ALA A 209 -10.92 7.66 12.28
CA ALA A 209 -9.52 7.35 12.52
C ALA A 209 -9.35 6.08 13.36
N VAL A 210 -8.46 5.21 12.93
CA VAL A 210 -8.11 3.95 13.59
C VAL A 210 -6.61 3.88 13.80
N ARG A 211 -6.16 3.66 15.04
CA ARG A 211 -4.72 3.51 15.32
C ARG A 211 -4.20 2.18 14.80
N VAL A 212 -3.12 2.24 14.01
CA VAL A 212 -2.42 1.11 13.42
C VAL A 212 -1.03 1.00 14.02
N HIS A 213 -0.64 -0.21 14.43
CA HIS A 213 0.75 -0.50 14.76
C HIS A 213 1.35 -1.41 13.69
N SER A 214 2.59 -1.13 13.30
CA SER A 214 3.40 -1.97 12.42
C SER A 214 4.80 -2.08 13.00
N ILE A 215 5.43 -3.23 12.82
CA ILE A 215 6.88 -3.38 12.95
C ILE A 215 7.46 -3.24 11.52
N THR A 216 8.61 -2.59 11.36
CA THR A 216 9.21 -2.38 10.02
C THR A 216 9.78 -3.69 9.48
N LYS A 217 10.03 -3.77 8.16
CA LYS A 217 10.56 -5.00 7.56
C LYS A 217 11.97 -5.28 8.09
N GLU A 218 12.77 -4.22 8.16
CA GLU A 218 14.15 -4.20 8.64
C GLU A 218 14.23 -4.66 10.09
N GLU A 219 13.29 -4.21 10.93
CA GLU A 219 13.24 -4.65 12.32
C GLU A 219 12.76 -6.09 12.46
N MET A 220 11.80 -6.54 11.64
CA MET A 220 11.35 -7.94 11.61
C MET A 220 12.47 -8.93 11.27
N GLU A 221 13.54 -8.49 10.60
CA GLU A 221 14.70 -9.35 10.32
C GLU A 221 15.53 -9.69 11.55
N ILE A 222 15.49 -8.85 12.59
CA ILE A 222 16.38 -8.96 13.76
C ILE A 222 15.65 -9.08 15.08
N ILE A 223 14.38 -8.69 15.16
CA ILE A 223 13.63 -8.67 16.42
C ILE A 223 13.28 -10.09 16.89
N PRO A 224 13.64 -10.48 18.13
CA PRO A 224 13.23 -11.77 18.68
C PRO A 224 11.70 -11.88 18.79
N LYS A 225 11.15 -13.08 18.49
CA LYS A 225 9.70 -13.33 18.48
C LYS A 225 9.00 -12.89 19.76
N GLN A 226 9.56 -13.22 20.93
CA GLN A 226 8.96 -12.82 22.22
C GLN A 226 8.87 -11.30 22.37
N LYS A 227 9.93 -10.57 21.99
CA LYS A 227 9.96 -9.10 22.03
C LYS A 227 8.92 -8.49 21.08
N ALA A 228 8.71 -9.09 19.91
CA ALA A 228 7.66 -8.68 18.98
C ALA A 228 6.26 -8.93 19.58
N ILE A 229 6.01 -10.11 20.17
CA ILE A 229 4.76 -10.45 20.87
C ILE A 229 4.45 -9.41 21.95
N ASP A 230 5.39 -9.15 22.86
CA ASP A 230 5.19 -8.20 23.96
C ASP A 230 4.87 -6.79 23.44
N ARG A 231 5.45 -6.41 22.29
CA ARG A 231 5.18 -5.12 21.65
C ARG A 231 3.75 -5.03 21.12
N TRP A 232 3.23 -6.08 20.49
CA TRP A 232 1.83 -6.13 20.05
C TRP A 232 0.87 -6.00 21.23
N ILE A 233 1.12 -6.74 22.32
CA ILE A 233 0.24 -6.69 23.49
C ILE A 233 0.24 -5.30 24.15
N ARG A 234 1.40 -4.66 24.27
CA ARG A 234 1.47 -3.26 24.74
C ARG A 234 0.77 -2.29 23.80
N ALA A 235 0.86 -2.49 22.48
CA ALA A 235 0.14 -1.69 21.50
C ALA A 235 -1.37 -1.68 21.75
N ALA A 236 -1.96 -2.84 22.03
CA ALA A 236 -3.37 -2.94 22.41
C ALA A 236 -3.65 -2.31 23.79
N LYS A 237 -2.92 -2.73 24.84
CA LYS A 237 -3.19 -2.35 26.24
C LYS A 237 -2.97 -0.88 26.52
N GLU A 238 -1.80 -0.36 26.16
CA GLU A 238 -1.32 0.95 26.59
C GLU A 238 -1.70 2.03 25.59
N ARG A 239 -1.72 1.68 24.30
CA ARG A 239 -1.84 2.63 23.19
C ARG A 239 -3.18 2.54 22.46
N LYS A 240 -4.11 1.68 22.89
CA LYS A 240 -5.45 1.52 22.29
C LYS A 240 -5.39 1.29 20.76
N VAL A 241 -4.35 0.62 20.28
CA VAL A 241 -4.23 0.24 18.86
C VAL A 241 -5.33 -0.74 18.50
N ARG A 242 -5.90 -0.58 17.30
CA ARG A 242 -7.05 -1.39 16.83
C ARG A 242 -6.73 -2.21 15.58
N ILE A 243 -5.67 -1.86 14.84
CA ILE A 243 -5.18 -2.65 13.71
C ILE A 243 -3.71 -3.00 13.97
N PHE A 244 -3.39 -4.28 13.93
CA PHE A 244 -2.01 -4.76 13.88
C PHE A 244 -1.69 -5.08 12.42
N TYR A 245 -0.81 -4.27 11.83
CA TYR A 245 -0.27 -4.50 10.50
C TYR A 245 0.94 -5.44 10.61
N ILE A 246 0.65 -6.75 10.60
CA ILE A 246 1.65 -7.78 10.86
C ILE A 246 2.37 -8.13 9.55
N LYS A 247 3.70 -8.05 9.58
CA LYS A 247 4.57 -8.61 8.54
C LYS A 247 5.13 -9.95 9.04
N PRO A 248 5.24 -10.97 8.19
CA PRO A 248 5.81 -12.25 8.61
C PRO A 248 7.32 -12.15 8.81
N TYR A 249 7.86 -13.06 9.61
CA TYR A 249 9.29 -13.36 9.60
C TYR A 249 9.65 -14.01 8.26
N MET A 250 10.78 -13.60 7.66
CA MET A 250 11.24 -14.09 6.36
C MET A 250 12.46 -15.03 6.45
N LYS A 251 13.00 -15.24 7.66
CA LYS A 251 14.16 -16.09 7.93
C LYS A 251 13.82 -17.03 9.07
N SER A 252 14.15 -18.32 8.91
CA SER A 252 14.05 -19.34 9.95
C SER A 252 15.03 -20.47 9.68
N ASN A 253 15.49 -21.12 10.75
CA ASN A 253 16.29 -22.35 10.69
C ASN A 253 15.40 -23.61 10.66
N SER A 254 14.08 -23.46 10.71
CA SER A 254 13.09 -24.53 10.70
C SER A 254 11.96 -24.23 9.70
N ASP A 255 10.76 -24.77 9.91
CA ASP A 255 9.58 -24.49 9.07
C ASP A 255 9.10 -23.04 9.30
N LEU A 256 9.43 -22.16 8.35
CA LEU A 256 9.09 -20.75 8.38
C LEU A 256 7.57 -20.50 8.44
N ILE A 257 6.77 -21.33 7.78
CA ILE A 257 5.32 -21.15 7.71
C ILE A 257 4.71 -21.51 9.07
N GLU A 258 5.00 -22.69 9.59
CA GLU A 258 4.47 -23.13 10.91
C GLU A 258 4.97 -22.22 12.04
N GLU A 259 6.20 -21.71 11.97
CA GLU A 259 6.70 -20.72 12.92
C GLU A 259 5.92 -19.40 12.91
N ASN A 260 5.58 -18.88 11.71
CA ASN A 260 4.77 -17.67 11.60
C ASN A 260 3.33 -17.92 12.06
N LEU A 261 2.75 -19.09 11.75
CA LEU A 261 1.41 -19.47 12.24
C LEU A 261 1.36 -19.57 13.76
N SER A 262 2.40 -20.14 14.38
CA SER A 262 2.57 -20.21 15.83
C SER A 262 2.71 -18.82 16.45
N TYR A 263 3.55 -17.97 15.87
CA TYR A 263 3.71 -16.57 16.29
C TYR A 263 2.38 -15.79 16.30
N LEU A 264 1.60 -15.91 15.22
CA LEU A 264 0.27 -15.29 15.12
C LEU A 264 -0.71 -15.84 16.18
N LYS A 265 -0.72 -17.16 16.37
CA LYS A 265 -1.56 -17.82 17.38
C LYS A 265 -1.23 -17.33 18.79
N THR A 266 0.05 -17.21 19.13
CA THR A 266 0.50 -16.68 20.42
C THR A 266 0.07 -15.24 20.63
N ILE A 267 0.13 -14.38 19.60
CA ILE A 267 -0.41 -13.01 19.70
C ILE A 267 -1.91 -13.04 20.02
N LYS A 268 -2.69 -13.83 19.27
CA LYS A 268 -4.14 -13.97 19.48
C LYS A 268 -4.48 -14.46 20.88
N GLU A 269 -3.79 -15.48 21.38
CA GLU A 269 -4.00 -16.04 22.72
C GLU A 269 -3.69 -15.02 23.82
N ASN A 270 -2.59 -14.28 23.69
CA ASN A 270 -2.23 -13.24 24.65
C ASN A 270 -3.22 -12.06 24.64
N LEU A 271 -3.75 -11.70 23.47
CA LEU A 271 -4.81 -10.70 23.37
C LEU A 271 -6.09 -11.18 24.08
N ASN A 272 -6.52 -12.41 23.82
CA ASN A 272 -7.69 -13.01 24.46
C ASN A 272 -7.54 -13.10 25.99
N ALA A 273 -6.38 -13.57 26.46
CA ALA A 273 -6.06 -13.62 27.89
C ALA A 273 -6.04 -12.23 28.55
N SER A 274 -5.84 -11.19 27.74
CA SER A 274 -5.86 -9.79 28.16
C SER A 274 -7.24 -9.11 27.99
N GLY A 275 -8.30 -9.88 27.67
CA GLY A 275 -9.66 -9.37 27.51
C GLY A 275 -9.96 -8.70 26.16
N PHE A 276 -9.09 -8.84 25.16
CA PHE A 276 -9.32 -8.34 23.81
C PHE A 276 -9.87 -9.43 22.89
N ASN A 277 -10.69 -9.05 21.92
CA ASN A 277 -11.17 -9.93 20.86
C ASN A 277 -10.56 -9.51 19.52
N THR A 278 -10.29 -10.46 18.64
CA THR A 278 -9.84 -10.19 17.27
C THR A 278 -11.04 -10.21 16.31
N GLY A 279 -11.07 -9.27 15.36
CA GLY A 279 -12.14 -9.17 14.37
C GLY A 279 -12.02 -7.92 13.51
N LYS A 280 -13.15 -7.35 13.10
CA LYS A 280 -13.19 -6.01 12.48
C LYS A 280 -12.68 -4.97 13.47
N ALA A 281 -11.81 -4.07 13.01
CA ALA A 281 -11.35 -2.96 13.84
C ALA A 281 -12.54 -2.07 14.22
N SER A 282 -12.68 -1.79 15.51
CA SER A 282 -13.66 -0.82 16.02
C SER A 282 -13.13 0.60 15.82
N LEU A 283 -14.03 1.53 15.49
CA LEU A 283 -13.72 2.96 15.51
C LEU A 283 -13.45 3.43 16.95
N LEU A 284 -12.61 4.45 17.09
CA LEU A 284 -12.38 5.06 18.38
C LEU A 284 -13.57 5.97 18.73
N SER A 285 -14.13 5.81 19.93
CA SER A 285 -15.24 6.64 20.43
C SER A 285 -14.83 8.08 20.76
N ALA A 286 -13.53 8.40 20.68
CA ALA A 286 -12.98 9.70 21.06
C ALA A 286 -12.27 10.33 19.88
N THR A 287 -12.47 11.64 19.70
CA THR A 287 -11.78 12.50 18.74
C THR A 287 -10.27 12.28 18.83
N TYR A 288 -9.62 12.02 17.69
CA TYR A 288 -8.16 12.01 17.59
C TYR A 288 -7.62 13.35 18.10
N GLN A 289 -6.87 13.30 19.20
CA GLN A 289 -6.07 14.41 19.68
C GLN A 289 -4.63 13.96 19.73
N GLU A 290 -3.74 14.72 19.09
CA GLU A 290 -2.32 14.57 19.37
C GLU A 290 -2.10 14.80 20.87
N PRO A 291 -1.42 13.89 21.58
CA PRO A 291 -1.15 14.10 22.99
C PRO A 291 -0.07 15.17 23.14
N LYS A 292 -0.49 16.45 23.17
CA LYS A 292 0.35 17.65 23.34
C LYS A 292 1.30 17.57 24.53
N ILE A 293 0.98 16.74 25.52
CA ILE A 293 1.81 16.48 26.70
C ILE A 293 3.16 15.83 26.33
N PHE A 294 3.21 14.97 25.31
CA PHE A 294 4.48 14.37 24.86
C PHE A 294 5.33 15.37 24.09
N THR A 295 4.70 16.28 23.33
CA THR A 295 5.39 17.40 22.69
C THR A 295 6.00 18.34 23.73
N LEU A 296 5.25 18.65 24.81
CA LEU A 296 5.74 19.46 25.91
C LEU A 296 6.90 18.78 26.66
N LEU A 297 6.81 17.47 26.92
CA LEU A 297 7.87 16.70 27.58
C LEU A 297 9.14 16.57 26.71
N LEU A 298 8.99 16.45 25.40
CA LEU A 298 10.12 16.50 24.46
C LEU A 298 10.80 17.88 24.45
N ILE A 299 10.02 18.96 24.45
CA ILE A 299 10.55 20.34 24.52
C ILE A 299 11.26 20.57 25.85
N LEU A 300 10.67 20.15 26.98
CA LEU A 300 11.26 20.30 28.30
C LEU A 300 12.54 19.45 28.45
N GLY A 301 12.56 18.23 27.90
CA GLY A 301 13.74 17.37 27.90
C GLY A 301 14.94 17.99 27.16
N VAL A 302 14.69 18.66 26.03
CA VAL A 302 15.74 19.39 25.27
C VAL A 302 16.24 20.62 26.03
N ILE A 303 15.36 21.34 26.74
CA ILE A 303 15.75 22.52 27.54
C ILE A 303 16.55 22.10 28.79
N SER A 304 16.25 20.96 29.40
CA SER A 304 16.97 20.46 30.58
C SER A 304 18.32 19.80 30.28
N GLY A 305 18.63 19.54 29.01
CA GLY A 305 19.88 18.92 28.57
C GLY A 305 20.84 19.87 27.83
N GLY A 306 20.50 21.16 27.74
CA GLY A 306 21.34 22.23 27.17
C GLY A 306 21.97 23.12 28.22
#